data_AF-A0AAU1N0A4-F1
#
_entry.id   AF-A0AAU1N0A4-F1
#
_cell.length_a   1.000
_cell.length_b   1.000
_cell.length_c   1.000
_cell.angle_alpha   90.00
_cell.angle_beta   90.00
_cell.angle_gamma   90.00
#
_symmetry.space_group_name_H-M   'P 1'
#
loop_
_entity.id
_entity.type
_entity.pdbx_description
1 polymer ?
#
loop_
_entity_poly.entity_id
_entity_poly.type
_entity_poly.pdbx_seq_one_letter_code
_entity_poly.pdbx_strand_id
1 'polypeptide(L)'
;MTLLSAAGPDTVGAREELERRARPRVDKVVSARDAIGDHVADGDVIAVGGTNHARTPMALLIEVLRQGRRGLSLARPLTCFEAELFIATGMADRLITSWVGIGHGWGLAKVLREYAESGRVVYEEWSHLGLGLRYKAGGMGIPFLPSYSMMGSDIGHRLNVEEVTCPYTGQSLNAVPSLNPDVALIHVQRCDVYGNAQIDGYELMDADIARAARRVVISTEEIVSTEVIQRDPSRTVIPAFAVDAVVHQPMGAYPHECYGRYLADEDAFRDYAERIRAQGAAGAREYVMSLVKHPHHDGFIGSVPSERLDNLVLGAKGMMPR
;
A
#
# COMPACT_ATOMS: atom_id res chain seq x y z
N MET A 1 -4.86 7.77 -25.84
CA MET A 1 -5.86 7.39 -24.83
C MET A 1 -5.35 7.95 -23.50
N THR A 2 -6.05 8.93 -22.94
CA THR A 2 -5.62 9.72 -21.78
C THR A 2 -5.45 8.81 -20.56
N LEU A 3 -4.26 8.78 -19.95
CA LEU A 3 -3.98 7.93 -18.77
C LEU A 3 -4.54 8.51 -17.47
N LEU A 4 -4.71 9.84 -17.41
CA LEU A 4 -5.48 10.56 -16.38
C LEU A 4 -6.99 10.29 -16.55
N SER A 5 -7.42 9.03 -16.46
CA SER A 5 -8.79 8.77 -16.00
C SER A 5 -8.79 9.00 -14.50
N ALA A 6 -9.84 9.60 -13.95
CA ALA A 6 -10.03 9.75 -12.51
C ALA A 6 -10.00 8.38 -11.83
N ALA A 7 -8.81 7.91 -11.46
CA ALA A 7 -8.66 6.73 -10.63
C ALA A 7 -9.01 7.19 -9.22
N GLY A 8 -10.30 7.02 -8.90
CA GLY A 8 -10.87 7.35 -7.61
C GLY A 8 -11.86 8.52 -7.67
N PRO A 9 -12.64 8.70 -6.60
CA PRO A 9 -13.64 9.76 -6.48
C PRO A 9 -13.02 11.15 -6.58
N ASP A 10 -13.83 12.09 -7.06
CA ASP A 10 -13.44 13.49 -7.12
C ASP A 10 -13.13 14.05 -5.73
N THR A 11 -12.28 15.08 -5.67
CA THR A 11 -11.77 15.63 -4.39
C THR A 11 -12.90 16.14 -3.50
N VAL A 12 -13.94 16.74 -4.09
CA VAL A 12 -15.04 17.34 -3.33
C VAL A 12 -15.89 16.25 -2.72
N GLY A 13 -16.27 15.23 -3.51
CA GLY A 13 -17.02 14.07 -3.05
C GLY A 13 -16.30 13.31 -1.95
N ALA A 14 -15.00 13.04 -2.11
CA ALA A 14 -14.19 12.39 -1.08
C ALA A 14 -14.15 13.20 0.23
N ARG A 15 -13.94 14.51 0.13
CA ARG A 15 -13.93 15.41 1.29
C ARG A 15 -15.28 15.44 2.00
N GLU A 16 -16.36 15.62 1.26
CA GLU A 16 -17.70 15.67 1.82
C GLU A 16 -18.10 14.38 2.56
N GLU A 17 -17.71 13.22 2.02
CA GLU A 17 -17.91 11.94 2.70
C GLU A 17 -17.13 11.86 4.00
N LEU A 18 -15.85 12.24 3.99
CA LEU A 18 -15.01 12.26 5.17
C LEU A 18 -15.50 13.23 6.25
N GLU A 19 -16.10 14.36 5.85
CA GLU A 19 -16.72 15.35 6.75
C GLU A 19 -18.02 14.85 7.38
N ARG A 20 -18.83 14.08 6.64
CA ARG A 20 -20.10 13.50 7.14
C ARG A 20 -19.90 12.29 8.04
N ARG A 21 -18.75 11.62 7.94
CA ARG A 21 -18.49 10.36 8.64
C ARG A 21 -18.34 10.56 10.15
N ALA A 22 -19.14 9.83 10.93
CA ALA A 22 -18.94 9.76 12.37
C ALA A 22 -17.59 9.10 12.68
N ARG A 23 -16.84 9.66 13.64
CA ARG A 23 -15.53 9.16 14.06
C ARG A 23 -15.55 8.74 15.53
N PRO A 24 -16.35 7.71 15.88
CA PRO A 24 -16.52 7.31 17.26
C PRO A 24 -15.23 6.67 17.80
N ARG A 25 -14.96 6.91 19.09
CA ARG A 25 -13.88 6.24 19.82
C ARG A 25 -14.40 4.91 20.36
N VAL A 26 -14.42 3.91 19.50
CA VAL A 26 -14.85 2.52 19.80
C VAL A 26 -13.71 1.55 19.51
N ASP A 27 -13.80 0.35 20.08
CA ASP A 27 -12.94 -0.75 19.68
C ASP A 27 -13.20 -1.09 18.19
N LYS A 28 -12.14 -1.01 17.38
CA LYS A 28 -12.16 -1.25 15.93
C LYS A 28 -11.45 -2.55 15.57
N VAL A 29 -11.09 -3.36 16.56
CA VAL A 29 -10.37 -4.61 16.33
C VAL A 29 -11.31 -5.64 15.72
N VAL A 30 -10.98 -6.10 14.52
CA VAL A 30 -11.75 -7.07 13.75
C VAL A 30 -10.81 -8.08 13.08
N SER A 31 -11.36 -9.17 12.55
CA SER A 31 -10.58 -10.12 11.76
C SER A 31 -10.17 -9.51 10.40
N ALA A 32 -9.09 -10.02 9.78
CA ALA A 32 -8.71 -9.61 8.43
C ALA A 32 -9.85 -9.83 7.42
N ARG A 33 -10.58 -10.95 7.58
CA ARG A 33 -11.72 -11.31 6.73
C ARG A 33 -12.81 -10.26 6.80
N ASP A 34 -13.21 -9.85 8.00
CA ASP A 34 -14.27 -8.86 8.19
C ASP A 34 -13.80 -7.48 7.73
N ALA A 35 -12.56 -7.08 8.07
CA ALA A 35 -12.00 -5.80 7.64
C ALA A 35 -12.00 -5.64 6.12
N ILE A 36 -11.54 -6.66 5.38
CA ILE A 36 -11.56 -6.64 3.91
C ILE A 36 -12.98 -6.80 3.38
N GLY A 37 -13.80 -7.62 4.04
CA GLY A 37 -15.20 -7.83 3.69
C GLY A 37 -16.03 -6.54 3.67
N ASP A 38 -15.82 -5.71 4.69
CA ASP A 38 -16.60 -4.50 4.97
C ASP A 38 -16.04 -3.24 4.30
N HIS A 39 -14.73 -3.20 4.02
CA HIS A 39 -14.07 -1.98 3.57
C HIS A 39 -13.52 -2.02 2.14
N VAL A 40 -13.40 -3.19 1.52
CA VAL A 40 -12.91 -3.34 0.13
C VAL A 40 -14.02 -3.87 -0.77
N ALA A 41 -14.38 -3.09 -1.78
CA ALA A 41 -15.32 -3.46 -2.83
C ALA A 41 -14.61 -3.72 -4.16
N ASP A 42 -15.32 -4.39 -5.08
CA ASP A 42 -14.88 -4.48 -6.47
C ASP A 42 -14.87 -3.07 -7.09
N GLY A 43 -13.87 -2.78 -7.93
CA GLY A 43 -13.70 -1.46 -8.53
C GLY A 43 -12.92 -0.44 -7.69
N ASP A 44 -12.60 -0.76 -6.43
CA ASP A 44 -11.94 0.18 -5.52
C ASP A 44 -10.52 0.55 -5.98
N VAL A 45 -10.16 1.81 -5.75
CA VAL A 45 -8.78 2.26 -5.71
C VAL A 45 -8.20 1.96 -4.33
N ILE A 46 -7.31 0.98 -4.26
CA ILE A 46 -6.64 0.56 -3.04
C ILE A 46 -5.27 1.24 -2.97
N ALA A 47 -5.10 2.14 -2.00
CA ALA A 47 -3.76 2.61 -1.64
C ALA A 47 -3.08 1.63 -0.69
N VAL A 48 -1.87 1.20 -1.06
CA VAL A 48 -1.11 0.22 -0.29
C VAL A 48 0.06 0.93 0.40
N GLY A 49 0.00 1.01 1.73
CA GLY A 49 1.05 1.58 2.57
C GLY A 49 2.35 0.79 2.55
N GLY A 50 3.41 1.34 3.14
CA GLY A 50 4.74 0.82 2.93
C GLY A 50 5.31 1.16 1.55
N THR A 51 6.54 0.75 1.29
CA THR A 51 7.30 1.09 0.08
C THR A 51 8.27 -0.04 -0.21
N ASN A 52 8.36 -0.46 -1.47
CA ASN A 52 9.14 -1.64 -1.88
C ASN A 52 8.76 -2.84 -1.01
N HIS A 53 9.71 -3.45 -0.31
CA HIS A 53 9.45 -4.53 0.64
C HIS A 53 9.48 -4.10 2.10
N ALA A 54 9.24 -2.82 2.40
CA ALA A 54 9.11 -2.32 3.76
C ALA A 54 7.64 -2.17 4.16
N ARG A 55 7.22 -2.85 5.24
CA ARG A 55 5.89 -2.78 5.88
C ARG A 55 4.72 -2.85 4.92
N THR A 56 4.84 -3.71 3.92
CA THR A 56 3.72 -3.95 2.98
C THR A 56 2.65 -4.73 3.72
N PRO A 57 1.36 -4.37 3.67
CA PRO A 57 0.30 -5.08 4.37
C PRO A 57 -0.06 -6.40 3.69
N MET A 58 0.91 -7.32 3.57
CA MET A 58 0.77 -8.57 2.83
C MET A 58 -0.40 -9.41 3.34
N ALA A 59 -0.62 -9.49 4.64
CA ALA A 59 -1.75 -10.23 5.20
C ALA A 59 -3.11 -9.68 4.72
N LEU A 60 -3.25 -8.35 4.65
CA LEU A 60 -4.46 -7.70 4.13
C LEU A 60 -4.59 -7.92 2.62
N LEU A 61 -3.51 -7.77 1.86
CA LEU A 61 -3.50 -8.00 0.40
C LEU A 61 -3.83 -9.45 0.04
N ILE A 62 -3.29 -10.42 0.77
CA ILE A 62 -3.59 -11.84 0.60
C ILE A 62 -5.06 -12.11 0.92
N GLU A 63 -5.64 -11.42 1.91
CA GLU A 63 -7.07 -11.51 2.18
C GLU A 63 -7.94 -10.91 1.06
N VAL A 64 -7.53 -9.80 0.44
CA VAL A 64 -8.20 -9.28 -0.77
C VAL A 64 -8.15 -10.32 -1.90
N LEU A 65 -6.99 -10.95 -2.13
CA LEU A 65 -6.84 -12.03 -3.12
C LEU A 65 -7.74 -13.23 -2.78
N ARG A 66 -7.83 -13.61 -1.51
CA ARG A 66 -8.66 -14.74 -1.03
C ARG A 66 -10.14 -14.49 -1.25
N GLN A 67 -10.61 -13.27 -1.01
CA GLN A 67 -12.00 -12.88 -1.27
C GLN A 67 -12.31 -12.67 -2.75
N GLY A 68 -11.29 -12.67 -3.61
CA GLY A 68 -11.44 -12.63 -5.06
C GLY A 68 -12.00 -11.31 -5.57
N ARG A 69 -11.66 -10.18 -4.90
CA ARG A 69 -12.07 -8.83 -5.33
C ARG A 69 -11.45 -8.47 -6.68
N ARG A 70 -12.20 -7.78 -7.55
CA ARG A 70 -11.83 -7.55 -8.96
C ARG A 70 -12.05 -6.10 -9.41
N GLY A 71 -11.49 -5.78 -10.58
CA GLY A 71 -11.56 -4.44 -11.17
C GLY A 71 -10.80 -3.39 -10.35
N LEU A 72 -9.80 -3.83 -9.58
CA LEU A 72 -9.11 -2.98 -8.61
C LEU A 72 -8.06 -2.11 -9.30
N SER A 73 -7.87 -0.90 -8.77
CA SER A 73 -6.69 -0.08 -9.04
C SER A 73 -5.76 -0.11 -7.83
N LEU A 74 -4.52 -0.55 -8.00
CA LEU A 74 -3.53 -0.51 -6.92
C LEU A 74 -2.72 0.77 -7.00
N ALA A 75 -2.75 1.59 -5.95
CA ALA A 75 -1.93 2.79 -5.82
C ALA A 75 -0.85 2.60 -4.76
N ARG A 76 0.42 2.63 -5.18
CA ARG A 76 1.52 2.26 -4.28
C ARG A 76 2.85 2.92 -4.64
N PRO A 77 3.54 3.57 -3.68
CA PRO A 77 4.88 4.09 -3.91
C PRO A 77 5.93 2.97 -3.95
N LEU A 78 6.81 3.00 -4.95
CA LEU A 78 7.84 1.97 -5.22
C LEU A 78 7.30 0.55 -5.01
N THR A 79 6.42 0.11 -5.90
CA THR A 79 5.76 -1.18 -5.81
C THR A 79 6.76 -2.35 -5.89
N CYS A 80 6.49 -3.44 -5.18
CA CYS A 80 7.27 -4.68 -5.21
C CYS A 80 6.48 -5.81 -5.93
N PHE A 81 6.75 -7.08 -5.62
CA PHE A 81 6.11 -8.19 -6.33
C PHE A 81 4.60 -8.33 -6.05
N GLU A 82 4.08 -7.74 -4.98
CA GLU A 82 2.66 -7.84 -4.62
C GLU A 82 1.73 -7.39 -5.74
N ALA A 83 2.09 -6.39 -6.54
CA ALA A 83 1.25 -5.96 -7.65
C ALA A 83 1.10 -7.03 -8.74
N GLU A 84 2.16 -7.82 -9.00
CA GLU A 84 2.08 -8.91 -9.97
C GLU A 84 1.10 -10.00 -9.53
N LEU A 85 0.91 -10.19 -8.22
CA LEU A 85 -0.07 -11.15 -7.69
C LEU A 85 -1.49 -10.79 -8.11
N PHE A 86 -1.86 -9.51 -8.03
CA PHE A 86 -3.17 -9.02 -8.44
C PHE A 86 -3.32 -8.95 -9.97
N ILE A 87 -2.28 -8.55 -10.68
CA ILE A 87 -2.30 -8.44 -12.15
C ILE A 87 -2.39 -9.84 -12.79
N ALA A 88 -1.58 -10.79 -12.35
CA ALA A 88 -1.54 -12.15 -12.91
C ALA A 88 -2.86 -12.91 -12.72
N THR A 89 -3.59 -12.60 -11.65
CA THR A 89 -4.90 -13.20 -11.29
C THR A 89 -6.09 -12.43 -11.89
N GLY A 90 -5.83 -11.31 -12.58
CA GLY A 90 -6.87 -10.47 -13.17
C GLY A 90 -7.76 -9.79 -12.13
N MET A 91 -7.22 -9.52 -10.93
CA MET A 91 -7.91 -8.82 -9.85
C MET A 91 -7.68 -7.31 -9.90
N ALA A 92 -6.52 -6.87 -10.39
CA ALA A 92 -6.24 -5.47 -10.67
C ALA A 92 -6.05 -5.23 -12.18
N ASP A 93 -6.68 -4.17 -12.68
CA ASP A 93 -6.56 -3.73 -14.08
C ASP A 93 -5.76 -2.42 -14.22
N ARG A 94 -5.37 -1.80 -13.10
CA ARG A 94 -4.53 -0.61 -13.06
C ARG A 94 -3.52 -0.67 -11.92
N LEU A 95 -2.32 -0.19 -12.22
CA LEU A 95 -1.26 0.06 -11.24
C LEU A 95 -0.83 1.54 -11.32
N ILE A 96 -1.01 2.27 -10.23
CA ILE A 96 -0.55 3.65 -10.04
C ILE A 96 0.68 3.60 -9.14
N THR A 97 1.85 3.88 -9.69
CA THR A 97 3.11 3.70 -8.95
C THR A 97 4.19 4.65 -9.46
N SER A 98 5.29 4.73 -8.72
CA SER A 98 6.47 5.47 -9.13
C SER A 98 7.65 4.62 -9.60
N TRP A 99 7.59 3.31 -9.35
CA TRP A 99 8.59 2.33 -9.73
C TRP A 99 8.06 0.93 -9.45
N VAL A 100 8.54 -0.10 -10.17
CA VAL A 100 8.23 -1.50 -9.85
C VAL A 100 9.44 -2.42 -10.05
N GLY A 101 9.60 -3.38 -9.15
CA GLY A 101 10.50 -4.51 -9.30
C GLY A 101 10.13 -5.65 -8.33
N ILE A 102 10.79 -6.79 -8.42
CA ILE A 102 10.51 -7.93 -7.52
C ILE A 102 11.12 -7.70 -6.13
N GLY A 103 12.02 -6.72 -6.02
CA GLY A 103 12.87 -6.39 -4.89
C GLY A 103 14.27 -6.05 -5.41
N HIS A 104 15.08 -5.29 -4.67
CA HIS A 104 16.35 -4.74 -5.19
C HIS A 104 17.31 -5.82 -5.75
N GLY A 105 17.27 -7.05 -5.23
CA GLY A 105 18.15 -8.15 -5.65
C GLY A 105 17.58 -9.14 -6.69
N TRP A 106 16.28 -9.09 -7.02
CA TRP A 106 15.60 -10.18 -7.76
C TRP A 106 15.14 -9.80 -9.18
N GLY A 107 15.44 -8.58 -9.61
CA GLY A 107 15.30 -8.14 -11.00
C GLY A 107 13.94 -7.52 -11.33
N LEU A 108 13.65 -7.46 -12.64
CA LEU A 108 12.50 -6.75 -13.21
C LEU A 108 11.18 -7.48 -12.95
N ALA A 109 10.10 -6.72 -12.82
CA ALA A 109 8.73 -7.22 -12.76
C ALA A 109 8.27 -7.73 -14.14
N LYS A 110 8.57 -9.01 -14.42
CA LYS A 110 8.34 -9.64 -15.73
C LYS A 110 6.86 -9.75 -16.08
N VAL A 111 6.02 -10.09 -15.11
CA VAL A 111 4.58 -10.23 -15.31
C VAL A 111 3.95 -8.87 -15.55
N LEU A 112 4.32 -7.87 -14.74
CA LEU A 112 3.84 -6.51 -14.98
C LEU A 112 4.23 -6.03 -16.38
N ARG A 113 5.50 -6.21 -16.77
CA ARG A 113 5.98 -5.80 -18.09
C ARG A 113 5.15 -6.44 -19.21
N GLU A 114 4.95 -7.75 -19.16
CA GLU A 114 4.14 -8.49 -20.14
C GLU A 114 2.71 -7.92 -20.24
N TYR A 115 2.08 -7.61 -19.10
CA TYR A 115 0.71 -7.12 -19.06
C TYR A 115 0.61 -5.67 -19.51
N ALA A 116 1.57 -4.82 -19.15
CA ALA A 116 1.62 -3.42 -19.54
C ALA A 116 1.90 -3.26 -21.04
N GLU A 117 2.88 -3.99 -21.58
CA GLU A 117 3.23 -3.95 -23.03
C GLU A 117 2.10 -4.50 -23.91
N SER A 118 1.28 -5.42 -23.40
CA SER A 118 0.11 -5.96 -24.10
C SER A 118 -1.18 -5.18 -23.87
N GLY A 119 -1.17 -4.12 -23.05
CA GLY A 119 -2.35 -3.32 -22.74
C GLY A 119 -3.39 -4.03 -21.86
N ARG A 120 -3.04 -5.13 -21.20
CA ARG A 120 -3.91 -5.87 -20.27
C ARG A 120 -4.01 -5.23 -18.89
N VAL A 121 -3.09 -4.33 -18.55
CA VAL A 121 -3.11 -3.52 -17.34
C VAL A 121 -2.75 -2.07 -17.70
N VAL A 122 -3.41 -1.11 -17.08
CA VAL A 122 -3.02 0.29 -17.16
C VAL A 122 -1.86 0.54 -16.19
N TYR A 123 -0.67 0.76 -16.74
CA TYR A 123 0.50 1.19 -15.97
C TYR A 123 0.54 2.73 -15.93
N GLU A 124 0.09 3.30 -14.81
CA GLU A 124 0.05 4.75 -14.56
C GLU A 124 1.27 5.15 -13.72
N GLU A 125 2.33 5.56 -14.42
CA GLU A 125 3.61 5.92 -13.79
C GLU A 125 3.67 7.39 -13.40
N TRP A 126 4.06 7.66 -12.16
CA TRP A 126 4.32 9.00 -11.61
C TRP A 126 5.76 9.12 -11.14
N SER A 127 6.33 10.32 -11.07
CA SER A 127 7.54 10.48 -10.25
C SER A 127 7.22 10.16 -8.78
N HIS A 128 8.21 9.70 -8.02
CA HIS A 128 7.99 9.37 -6.60
C HIS A 128 7.48 10.57 -5.79
N LEU A 129 8.06 11.76 -6.02
CA LEU A 129 7.57 13.00 -5.44
C LEU A 129 6.16 13.36 -5.95
N GLY A 130 5.89 13.17 -7.24
CA GLY A 130 4.58 13.41 -7.84
C GLY A 130 3.49 12.60 -7.13
N LEU A 131 3.68 11.27 -6.99
CA LEU A 131 2.74 10.41 -6.29
C LEU A 131 2.53 10.82 -4.83
N GLY A 132 3.61 11.16 -4.11
CA GLY A 132 3.50 11.68 -2.74
C GLY A 132 2.69 12.98 -2.66
N LEU A 133 2.88 13.90 -3.62
CA LEU A 133 2.09 15.13 -3.70
C LEU A 133 0.61 14.86 -4.00
N ARG A 134 0.28 13.79 -4.75
CA ARG A 134 -1.13 13.41 -4.96
C ARG A 134 -1.81 13.02 -3.66
N TYR A 135 -1.19 12.16 -2.85
CA TYR A 135 -1.70 11.79 -1.53
C TYR A 135 -1.77 13.01 -0.61
N LYS A 136 -0.74 13.85 -0.59
CA LYS A 136 -0.74 15.07 0.22
C LYS A 136 -1.88 16.01 -0.15
N ALA A 137 -2.14 16.22 -1.44
CA ALA A 137 -3.26 17.04 -1.91
C ALA A 137 -4.61 16.44 -1.47
N GLY A 138 -4.76 15.12 -1.57
CA GLY A 138 -5.96 14.41 -1.10
C GLY A 138 -6.18 14.56 0.40
N GLY A 139 -5.14 14.35 1.21
CA GLY A 139 -5.19 14.54 2.66
C GLY A 139 -5.42 15.99 3.11
N MET A 140 -5.10 16.97 2.27
CA MET A 140 -5.42 18.38 2.48
C MET A 140 -6.84 18.75 2.02
N GLY A 141 -7.53 17.87 1.28
CA GLY A 141 -8.83 18.15 0.69
C GLY A 141 -8.80 19.19 -0.42
N ILE A 142 -7.69 19.30 -1.16
CA ILE A 142 -7.50 20.25 -2.27
C ILE A 142 -7.29 19.51 -3.61
N PRO A 143 -7.69 20.09 -4.75
CA PRO A 143 -7.72 19.37 -6.02
C PRO A 143 -6.33 19.08 -6.60
N PHE A 144 -5.32 19.88 -6.27
CA PHE A 144 -3.95 19.69 -6.78
C PHE A 144 -2.91 20.40 -5.89
N LEU A 145 -1.64 20.03 -6.06
CA LEU A 145 -0.48 20.76 -5.55
C LEU A 145 0.48 21.13 -6.69
N PRO A 146 1.04 22.36 -6.71
CA PRO A 146 1.99 22.75 -7.74
C PRO A 146 3.37 22.12 -7.53
N SER A 147 4.07 21.75 -8.60
CA SER A 147 5.41 21.15 -8.53
C SER A 147 6.24 21.36 -9.80
N TYR A 148 7.56 21.42 -9.67
CA TYR A 148 8.48 21.26 -10.82
C TYR A 148 8.67 19.78 -11.21
N SER A 149 8.25 18.84 -10.37
CA SER A 149 8.44 17.43 -10.64
C SER A 149 7.74 17.01 -11.93
N MET A 150 8.41 16.18 -12.73
CA MET A 150 7.97 15.69 -14.05
C MET A 150 7.95 16.73 -15.17
N MET A 151 8.22 18.02 -14.90
CA MET A 151 8.35 19.00 -15.98
C MET A 151 9.55 18.63 -16.87
N GLY A 152 9.35 18.72 -18.19
CA GLY A 152 10.38 18.35 -19.18
C GLY A 152 10.67 16.85 -19.29
N SER A 153 9.93 15.98 -18.61
CA SER A 153 10.03 14.53 -18.77
C SER A 153 8.81 13.95 -19.47
N ASP A 154 8.96 12.77 -20.08
CA ASP A 154 7.86 12.05 -20.71
C ASP A 154 6.78 11.62 -19.70
N ILE A 155 7.08 11.56 -18.41
CA ILE A 155 6.10 11.19 -17.36
C ILE A 155 4.95 12.20 -17.36
N GLY A 156 5.25 13.50 -17.27
CA GLY A 156 4.23 14.55 -17.26
C GLY A 156 3.40 14.56 -18.55
N HIS A 157 4.08 14.41 -19.70
CA HIS A 157 3.43 14.38 -21.01
C HIS A 157 2.50 13.18 -21.19
N ARG A 158 2.94 11.96 -20.79
CA ARG A 158 2.13 10.74 -20.91
C ARG A 158 0.89 10.76 -20.03
N LEU A 159 1.02 11.33 -18.83
CA LEU A 159 -0.11 11.53 -17.94
C LEU A 159 -1.06 12.62 -18.45
N ASN A 160 -0.55 13.62 -19.17
CA ASN A 160 -1.22 14.89 -19.50
C ASN A 160 -1.43 15.77 -18.25
N VAL A 161 -0.38 15.92 -17.44
CA VAL A 161 -0.40 16.82 -16.30
C VAL A 161 -0.47 18.27 -16.80
N GLU A 162 -1.48 19.00 -16.34
CA GLU A 162 -1.68 20.41 -16.71
C GLU A 162 -0.66 21.31 -16.02
N GLU A 163 -0.36 22.46 -16.64
CA GLU A 163 0.50 23.49 -16.06
C GLU A 163 -0.32 24.65 -15.46
N VAL A 164 0.21 25.25 -14.40
CA VAL A 164 -0.35 26.44 -13.74
C VAL A 164 0.73 27.50 -13.57
N THR A 165 0.39 28.76 -13.86
CA THR A 165 1.28 29.90 -13.65
C THR A 165 1.16 30.42 -12.21
N CYS A 166 2.29 30.47 -11.49
CA CYS A 166 2.36 31.07 -10.17
C CYS A 166 2.00 32.56 -10.23
N PRO A 167 0.97 33.04 -9.50
CA PRO A 167 0.53 34.43 -9.57
C PRO A 167 1.52 35.42 -8.94
N TYR A 168 2.46 34.93 -8.12
CA TYR A 168 3.44 35.78 -7.42
C TYR A 168 4.76 35.91 -8.17
N THR A 169 5.16 34.90 -8.94
CA THR A 169 6.47 34.83 -9.61
C THR A 169 6.39 34.72 -11.12
N GLY A 170 5.22 34.43 -11.69
CA GLY A 170 5.04 34.17 -13.12
C GLY A 170 5.62 32.83 -13.61
N GLN A 171 6.17 32.00 -12.72
CA GLN A 171 6.75 30.71 -13.09
C GLN A 171 5.66 29.67 -13.40
N SER A 172 5.87 28.87 -14.45
CA SER A 172 5.01 27.72 -14.76
C SER A 172 5.39 26.51 -13.91
N LEU A 173 4.39 25.78 -13.41
CA LEU A 173 4.51 24.60 -12.54
C LEU A 173 3.52 23.53 -13.00
N ASN A 174 3.84 22.25 -12.84
CA ASN A 174 2.85 21.19 -13.00
C ASN A 174 1.80 21.26 -11.89
N ALA A 175 0.52 21.16 -12.25
CA ALA A 175 -0.60 20.99 -11.33
C ALA A 175 -0.82 19.50 -11.04
N VAL A 176 -0.15 18.97 -10.01
CA VAL A 176 -0.22 17.55 -9.64
C VAL A 176 -1.58 17.27 -8.98
N PRO A 177 -2.49 16.52 -9.63
CA PRO A 177 -3.85 16.31 -9.13
C PRO A 177 -3.85 15.42 -7.87
N SER A 178 -4.83 15.62 -6.99
CA SER A 178 -5.01 14.75 -5.82
C SER A 178 -5.28 13.30 -6.22
N LEU A 179 -4.98 12.39 -5.28
CA LEU A 179 -5.40 11.00 -5.33
C LEU A 179 -6.14 10.73 -4.03
N ASN A 180 -7.41 10.32 -4.15
CA ASN A 180 -8.29 10.04 -3.00
C ASN A 180 -8.71 8.57 -3.06
N PRO A 181 -7.90 7.64 -2.51
CA PRO A 181 -8.20 6.20 -2.56
C PRO A 181 -9.54 5.88 -1.89
N ASP A 182 -10.22 4.84 -2.38
CA ASP A 182 -11.42 4.33 -1.72
C ASP A 182 -11.07 3.66 -0.38
N VAL A 183 -9.94 2.96 -0.35
CA VAL A 183 -9.43 2.30 0.84
C VAL A 183 -7.90 2.34 0.89
N ALA A 184 -7.36 2.63 2.07
CA ALA A 184 -5.96 2.45 2.39
C ALA A 184 -5.77 1.18 3.23
N LEU A 185 -4.84 0.32 2.80
CA LEU A 185 -4.36 -0.82 3.57
C LEU A 185 -2.95 -0.48 4.06
N ILE A 186 -2.74 -0.51 5.37
CA ILE A 186 -1.48 -0.10 6.00
C ILE A 186 -1.06 -1.14 7.04
N HIS A 187 0.24 -1.36 7.20
CA HIS A 187 0.79 -2.25 8.22
C HIS A 187 1.76 -1.52 9.17
N VAL A 188 1.54 -1.65 10.48
CA VAL A 188 2.28 -0.88 11.51
C VAL A 188 2.80 -1.75 12.65
N GLN A 189 3.88 -1.31 13.30
CA GLN A 189 4.47 -2.05 14.41
C GLN A 189 3.59 -2.13 15.65
N ARG A 190 2.78 -1.09 15.92
CA ARG A 190 1.83 -1.10 17.03
C ARG A 190 0.65 -0.17 16.80
N CYS A 191 -0.49 -0.56 17.32
CA CYS A 191 -1.72 0.22 17.29
C CYS A 191 -2.52 0.01 18.57
N ASP A 192 -3.29 1.00 19.03
CA ASP A 192 -4.32 0.72 20.03
C ASP A 192 -5.64 0.28 19.38
N VAL A 193 -6.57 -0.21 20.19
CA VAL A 193 -7.88 -0.70 19.73
C VAL A 193 -8.73 0.39 19.03
N TYR A 194 -8.40 1.67 19.21
CA TYR A 194 -9.12 2.79 18.60
C TYR A 194 -8.55 3.18 17.23
N GLY A 195 -7.36 2.70 16.87
CA GLY A 195 -6.67 3.01 15.62
C GLY A 195 -5.53 4.02 15.74
N ASN A 196 -5.07 4.39 16.95
CA ASN A 196 -3.86 5.22 17.06
C ASN A 196 -2.64 4.35 16.74
N ALA A 197 -2.04 4.55 15.58
CA ALA A 197 -0.94 3.75 15.09
C ALA A 197 0.39 4.47 15.19
N GLN A 198 1.41 3.74 15.65
CA GLN A 198 2.79 4.20 15.70
C GLN A 198 3.66 3.37 14.77
N ILE A 199 4.54 4.06 14.06
CA ILE A 199 5.45 3.47 13.09
C ILE A 199 6.87 3.70 13.59
N ASP A 200 7.69 2.66 13.49
CA ASP A 200 9.11 2.72 13.83
C ASP A 200 9.94 2.76 12.55
N GLY A 201 11.07 3.48 12.61
CA GLY A 201 11.92 3.68 11.44
C GLY A 201 11.30 4.68 10.47
N TYR A 202 11.37 4.39 9.17
CA TYR A 202 10.89 5.31 8.14
C TYR A 202 9.37 5.23 7.98
N GLU A 203 8.68 6.36 8.16
CA GLU A 203 7.21 6.46 8.08
C GLU A 203 6.65 6.37 6.65
N LEU A 204 7.52 6.56 5.65
CA LEU A 204 7.19 6.49 4.22
C LEU A 204 6.09 7.50 3.83
N MET A 205 5.05 7.06 3.14
CA MET A 205 3.91 7.89 2.74
C MET A 205 2.63 7.52 3.51
N ASP A 206 2.72 6.67 4.52
CA ASP A 206 1.56 6.06 5.19
C ASP A 206 0.63 7.11 5.82
N ALA A 207 1.19 8.17 6.41
CA ALA A 207 0.41 9.26 6.99
C ALA A 207 -0.43 10.00 5.94
N ASP A 208 0.17 10.29 4.78
CA ASP A 208 -0.51 10.99 3.68
C ASP A 208 -1.53 10.05 3.01
N ILE A 209 -1.20 8.78 2.83
CA ILE A 209 -2.13 7.75 2.32
C ILE A 209 -3.36 7.64 3.23
N ALA A 210 -3.16 7.51 4.55
CA ALA A 210 -4.26 7.38 5.51
C ALA A 210 -5.18 8.60 5.54
N ARG A 211 -4.63 9.81 5.32
CA ARG A 211 -5.43 11.05 5.28
C ARG A 211 -6.15 11.24 3.94
N ALA A 212 -5.58 10.74 2.86
CA ALA A 212 -6.16 10.85 1.52
C ALA A 212 -7.27 9.83 1.26
N ALA A 213 -7.23 8.68 1.93
CA ALA A 213 -8.17 7.60 1.70
C ALA A 213 -9.53 7.85 2.38
N ARG A 214 -10.61 7.38 1.74
CA ARG A 214 -11.97 7.41 2.29
C ARG A 214 -12.14 6.45 3.45
N ARG A 215 -11.46 5.30 3.39
CA ARG A 215 -11.42 4.27 4.43
C ARG A 215 -9.99 3.85 4.74
N VAL A 216 -9.70 3.51 5.99
CA VAL A 216 -8.36 3.04 6.39
C VAL A 216 -8.46 1.77 7.24
N VAL A 217 -7.81 0.71 6.75
CA VAL A 217 -7.62 -0.55 7.47
C VAL A 217 -6.15 -0.67 7.86
N ILE A 218 -5.91 -0.80 9.17
CA ILE A 218 -4.58 -1.02 9.71
C ILE A 218 -4.45 -2.49 10.12
N SER A 219 -3.43 -3.17 9.63
CA SER A 219 -2.92 -4.38 10.28
C SER A 219 -1.75 -4.02 11.20
N THR A 220 -1.63 -4.68 12.34
CA THR A 220 -0.58 -4.38 13.31
C THR A 220 0.07 -5.61 13.91
N GLU A 221 1.38 -5.52 14.15
CA GLU A 221 2.14 -6.55 14.86
C GLU A 221 1.74 -6.68 16.33
N GLU A 222 1.29 -5.60 16.95
CA GLU A 222 0.98 -5.58 18.38
C GLU A 222 -0.15 -4.60 18.69
N ILE A 223 -1.20 -5.09 19.36
CA ILE A 223 -2.18 -4.19 19.98
C ILE A 223 -1.65 -3.77 21.35
N VAL A 224 -1.52 -2.46 21.56
CA VAL A 224 -1.08 -1.88 22.83
C VAL A 224 -2.21 -1.08 23.50
N SER A 225 -2.10 -0.84 24.80
CA SER A 225 -3.06 0.05 25.48
C SER A 225 -2.88 1.51 25.01
N THR A 226 -3.94 2.30 25.06
CA THR A 226 -3.85 3.73 24.74
C THR A 226 -2.85 4.46 25.66
N GLU A 227 -2.65 4.00 26.89
CA GLU A 227 -1.62 4.57 27.78
C GLU A 227 -0.21 4.42 27.21
N VAL A 228 0.10 3.29 26.55
CA VAL A 228 1.39 3.10 25.87
C VAL A 228 1.56 4.09 24.74
N ILE A 229 0.52 4.30 23.93
CA ILE A 229 0.52 5.32 22.86
C ILE A 229 0.74 6.72 23.44
N GLN A 230 0.08 7.04 24.56
CA GLN A 230 0.14 8.35 25.20
C GLN A 230 1.47 8.65 25.92
N ARG A 231 2.28 7.63 26.22
CA ARG A 231 3.62 7.83 26.80
C ARG A 231 4.58 8.49 25.80
N ASP A 232 4.38 8.23 24.51
CA ASP A 232 5.13 8.90 23.44
C ASP A 232 4.18 9.25 22.28
N PRO A 233 3.37 10.30 22.44
CA PRO A 233 2.35 10.65 21.45
C PRO A 233 2.98 11.15 20.15
N SER A 234 4.24 11.62 20.18
CA SER A 234 4.96 12.12 19.01
C SER A 234 5.18 11.06 17.93
N ARG A 235 5.18 9.77 18.31
CA ARG A 235 5.32 8.63 17.39
C ARG A 235 3.99 8.20 16.75
N THR A 236 2.88 8.87 17.08
CA THR A 236 1.58 8.55 16.50
C THR A 236 1.46 9.16 15.11
N VAL A 237 1.72 8.33 14.10
CA VAL A 237 1.75 8.74 12.69
C VAL A 237 0.34 8.81 12.11
N ILE A 238 -0.50 7.82 12.44
CA ILE A 238 -1.89 7.75 11.98
C ILE A 238 -2.81 7.83 13.21
N PRO A 239 -3.60 8.91 13.33
CA PRO A 239 -4.50 9.08 14.46
C PRO A 239 -5.77 8.24 14.31
N ALA A 240 -6.34 7.80 15.43
CA ALA A 240 -7.54 6.95 15.48
C ALA A 240 -8.73 7.47 14.65
N PHE A 241 -8.89 8.78 14.50
CA PHE A 241 -10.01 9.34 13.74
C PHE A 241 -9.96 9.04 12.24
N ALA A 242 -8.77 8.70 11.71
CA ALA A 242 -8.60 8.34 10.30
C ALA A 242 -8.85 6.84 10.05
N VAL A 243 -8.87 6.03 11.11
CA VAL A 243 -8.87 4.56 11.02
C VAL A 243 -10.27 3.99 11.21
N ASP A 244 -10.61 2.99 10.40
CA ASP A 244 -11.92 2.33 10.43
C ASP A 244 -11.88 0.93 10.99
N ALA A 245 -10.82 0.19 10.70
CA ALA A 245 -10.61 -1.16 11.20
C ALA A 245 -9.15 -1.37 11.61
N VAL A 246 -8.96 -2.12 12.70
CA VAL A 246 -7.66 -2.57 13.18
C VAL A 246 -7.65 -4.09 13.15
N VAL A 247 -6.60 -4.68 12.59
CA VAL A 247 -6.41 -6.13 12.50
C VAL A 247 -5.12 -6.48 13.24
N HIS A 248 -5.23 -7.24 14.32
CA HIS A 248 -4.04 -7.80 14.97
C HIS A 248 -3.50 -8.94 14.12
N GLN A 249 -2.33 -8.72 13.52
CA GLN A 249 -1.74 -9.66 12.59
C GLN A 249 -0.22 -9.63 12.72
N PRO A 250 0.34 -10.36 13.71
CA PRO A 250 1.76 -10.62 13.78
C PRO A 250 2.27 -11.25 12.47
N MET A 251 3.49 -10.90 12.07
CA MET A 251 4.05 -11.26 10.75
C MET A 251 3.17 -10.78 9.58
N GLY A 252 2.47 -9.65 9.76
CA GLY A 252 1.48 -9.15 8.81
C GLY A 252 2.09 -8.61 7.51
N ALA A 253 3.38 -8.24 7.53
CA ALA A 253 4.12 -7.86 6.33
C ALA A 253 4.85 -9.02 5.67
N TYR A 254 5.01 -10.18 6.31
CA TYR A 254 5.74 -11.32 5.74
C TYR A 254 5.21 -11.70 4.33
N PRO A 255 6.09 -11.92 3.33
CA PRO A 255 7.55 -12.07 3.43
C PRO A 255 8.36 -10.76 3.36
N HIS A 256 7.70 -9.61 3.34
CA HIS A 256 8.35 -8.30 3.39
C HIS A 256 8.84 -7.99 4.81
N GLU A 257 9.71 -7.00 4.97
CA GLU A 257 10.25 -6.64 6.28
C GLU A 257 9.27 -5.80 7.12
N CYS A 258 9.47 -5.82 8.43
CA CYS A 258 8.90 -4.85 9.36
C CYS A 258 10.00 -4.37 10.30
N TYR A 259 10.42 -3.10 10.15
CA TYR A 259 11.57 -2.53 10.87
C TYR A 259 11.49 -2.77 12.37
N GLY A 260 12.56 -3.35 12.93
CA GLY A 260 12.69 -3.71 14.34
C GLY A 260 11.89 -4.94 14.80
N ARG A 261 11.11 -5.57 13.90
CA ARG A 261 10.32 -6.78 14.19
C ARG A 261 10.87 -8.02 13.47
N TYR A 262 11.06 -7.95 12.14
CA TYR A 262 11.62 -9.03 11.33
C TYR A 262 12.16 -8.52 9.98
N LEU A 263 13.18 -9.20 9.47
CA LEU A 263 13.76 -8.94 8.14
C LEU A 263 12.87 -9.50 7.03
N ALA A 264 13.10 -9.03 5.79
CA ALA A 264 12.49 -9.61 4.61
C ALA A 264 13.03 -11.02 4.37
N ASP A 265 12.16 -11.90 3.90
CA ASP A 265 12.50 -13.29 3.66
C ASP A 265 13.06 -13.50 2.25
N GLU A 266 14.37 -13.33 2.09
CA GLU A 266 15.06 -13.44 0.80
C GLU A 266 14.79 -14.73 0.02
N ASP A 267 14.55 -15.84 0.72
CA ASP A 267 14.26 -17.12 0.08
C ASP A 267 12.84 -17.14 -0.50
N ALA A 268 11.89 -16.39 0.08
CA ALA A 268 10.55 -16.26 -0.48
C ALA A 268 10.56 -15.38 -1.73
N PHE A 269 11.37 -14.31 -1.72
CA PHE A 269 11.63 -13.51 -2.91
C PHE A 269 12.29 -14.33 -4.02
N ARG A 270 13.25 -15.19 -3.67
CA ARG A 270 13.92 -16.09 -4.61
C ARG A 270 12.95 -17.08 -5.24
N ASP A 271 12.14 -17.76 -4.42
CA ASP A 271 11.11 -18.69 -4.89
C ASP A 271 10.13 -18.01 -5.86
N TYR A 272 9.60 -16.83 -5.49
CA TYR A 272 8.72 -16.08 -6.38
C TYR A 272 9.39 -15.69 -7.70
N ALA A 273 10.63 -15.15 -7.63
CA ALA A 273 11.39 -14.74 -8.80
C ALA A 273 11.70 -15.91 -9.75
N GLU A 274 11.98 -17.10 -9.20
CA GLU A 274 12.20 -18.33 -9.97
C GLU A 274 10.92 -18.83 -10.64
N ARG A 275 9.78 -18.79 -9.93
CA ARG A 275 8.47 -19.16 -10.50
C ARG A 275 8.10 -18.31 -11.70
N ILE A 276 8.18 -16.97 -11.59
CA ILE A 276 7.86 -16.08 -12.72
C ILE A 276 8.90 -16.17 -13.84
N ARG A 277 10.15 -16.55 -13.52
CA ARG A 277 11.17 -16.80 -14.55
C ARG A 277 10.85 -18.05 -15.36
N ALA A 278 10.39 -19.11 -14.71
CA ALA A 278 10.08 -20.38 -15.35
C ALA A 278 8.73 -20.37 -16.09
N GLN A 279 7.71 -19.73 -15.51
CA GLN A 279 6.32 -19.88 -15.97
C GLN A 279 5.60 -18.55 -16.26
N GLY A 280 6.28 -17.40 -16.12
CA GLY A 280 5.66 -16.08 -16.29
C GLY A 280 4.46 -15.87 -15.37
N ALA A 281 3.37 -15.33 -15.92
CA ALA A 281 2.14 -15.08 -15.17
C ALA A 281 1.49 -16.33 -14.57
N ALA A 282 1.72 -17.52 -15.16
CA ALA A 282 1.22 -18.77 -14.57
C ALA A 282 1.91 -19.07 -13.22
N GLY A 283 3.20 -18.79 -13.11
CA GLY A 283 3.95 -18.94 -11.85
C GLY A 283 3.49 -17.98 -10.76
N ALA A 284 3.15 -16.74 -11.13
CA ALA A 284 2.55 -15.78 -10.20
C ALA A 284 1.16 -16.25 -9.72
N ARG A 285 0.32 -16.79 -10.61
CA ARG A 285 -0.98 -17.40 -10.21
C ARG A 285 -0.79 -18.61 -9.29
N GLU A 286 0.17 -19.49 -9.58
CA GLU A 286 0.50 -20.63 -8.72
C GLU A 286 0.93 -20.15 -7.33
N TYR A 287 1.74 -19.10 -7.26
CA TYR A 287 2.13 -18.48 -6.00
C TYR A 287 0.92 -17.95 -5.23
N VAL A 288 -0.01 -17.23 -5.88
CA VAL A 288 -1.24 -16.79 -5.22
C VAL A 288 -2.04 -17.98 -4.68
N MET A 289 -2.21 -19.04 -5.47
CA MET A 289 -2.91 -20.25 -5.03
C MET A 289 -2.24 -20.89 -3.80
N SER A 290 -0.91 -20.84 -3.71
CA SER A 290 -0.16 -21.35 -2.56
C SER A 290 -0.41 -20.52 -1.29
N LEU A 291 -0.70 -19.23 -1.41
CA LEU A 291 -1.03 -18.35 -0.30
C LEU A 291 -2.51 -18.49 0.13
N VAL A 292 -3.44 -18.42 -0.84
CA VAL A 292 -4.89 -18.37 -0.54
C VAL A 292 -5.49 -19.73 -0.19
N LYS A 293 -4.77 -20.85 -0.40
CA LYS A 293 -5.18 -22.18 0.09
C LYS A 293 -5.30 -22.22 1.62
N HIS A 294 -4.59 -21.34 2.32
CA HIS A 294 -4.70 -21.18 3.77
C HIS A 294 -5.93 -20.32 4.09
N PRO A 295 -6.80 -20.71 5.04
CA PRO A 295 -8.04 -19.98 5.34
C PRO A 295 -7.78 -18.59 5.94
N HIS A 296 -6.66 -18.41 6.63
CA HIS A 296 -6.23 -17.17 7.28
C HIS A 296 -4.71 -17.00 7.15
N HIS A 297 -4.20 -15.78 7.35
CA HIS A 297 -2.76 -15.49 7.27
C HIS A 297 -1.95 -16.28 8.30
N ASP A 298 -2.46 -16.49 9.51
CA ASP A 298 -1.81 -17.33 10.54
C ASP A 298 -1.59 -18.77 10.05
N GLY A 299 -2.52 -19.30 9.27
CA GLY A 299 -2.37 -20.62 8.66
C GLY A 299 -1.28 -20.67 7.60
N PHE A 300 -1.05 -19.56 6.88
CA PHE A 300 0.06 -19.41 5.95
C PHE A 300 1.39 -19.29 6.71
N ILE A 301 1.46 -18.42 7.72
CA ILE A 301 2.65 -18.27 8.56
C ILE A 301 3.02 -19.59 9.25
N GLY A 302 2.04 -20.33 9.78
CA GLY A 302 2.26 -21.65 10.39
C GLY A 302 2.73 -22.74 9.41
N SER A 303 2.67 -22.49 8.10
CA SER A 303 3.24 -23.39 7.09
C SER A 303 4.71 -23.09 6.77
N VAL A 304 5.21 -21.93 7.18
CA VAL A 304 6.62 -21.56 7.04
C VAL A 304 7.40 -22.22 8.19
N PRO A 305 8.59 -22.81 7.93
CA PRO A 305 9.41 -23.38 8.99
C PRO A 305 9.69 -22.37 10.11
N SER A 306 9.44 -22.74 11.36
CA SER A 306 9.57 -21.82 12.50
C SER A 306 10.99 -21.26 12.63
N GLU A 307 12.02 -22.09 12.41
CA GLU A 307 13.43 -21.68 12.43
C GLU A 307 13.72 -20.56 11.42
N ARG A 308 13.06 -20.58 10.26
CA ARG A 308 13.20 -19.52 9.24
C ARG A 308 12.63 -18.21 9.76
N LEU A 309 11.43 -18.23 10.36
CA LEU A 309 10.81 -17.05 10.95
C LEU A 309 11.62 -16.51 12.13
N ASP A 310 12.09 -17.39 13.02
CA ASP A 310 12.90 -17.02 14.19
C ASP A 310 14.20 -16.32 13.78
N ASN A 311 14.87 -16.80 12.73
CA ASN A 311 16.07 -16.18 12.19
C ASN A 311 15.81 -14.75 11.66
N LEU A 312 14.68 -14.51 11.00
CA LEU A 312 14.30 -13.16 10.54
C LEU A 312 14.08 -12.20 11.72
N VAL A 313 13.43 -12.67 12.78
CA VAL A 313 13.18 -11.90 14.00
C VAL A 313 14.48 -11.60 14.74
N LEU A 314 15.35 -12.61 14.90
CA LEU A 314 16.67 -12.44 15.53
C LEU A 314 17.56 -11.49 14.73
N GLY A 315 17.56 -11.61 13.40
CA GLY A 315 18.28 -10.71 12.51
C GLY A 315 17.85 -9.25 12.67
N ALA A 316 16.54 -8.99 12.69
CA ALA A 316 16.02 -7.64 12.88
C ALA A 316 16.41 -7.04 14.24
N LYS A 317 16.34 -7.83 15.32
CA LYS A 317 16.81 -7.39 16.65
C LYS A 317 18.30 -7.05 16.65
N GLY A 318 19.11 -7.81 15.92
CA GLY A 318 20.55 -7.55 15.78
C GLY A 318 20.91 -6.26 15.04
N MET A 319 19.99 -5.73 14.22
CA MET A 319 20.18 -4.49 13.45
C MET A 319 19.72 -3.23 14.19
N MET A 320 19.03 -3.36 15.32
CA MET A 320 18.58 -2.20 16.10
C MET A 320 19.77 -1.48 16.75
N PRO A 321 19.76 -0.13 16.82
CA PRO A 321 20.75 0.62 17.58
C PRO A 321 20.78 0.13 19.04
N ARG A 322 21.98 -0.06 19.58
CA ARG A 322 22.20 -0.43 20.97
C ARG A 322 22.11 0.77 21.90
#